data_AF-A0A3D0R5Y2-F1
#
_entry.id   AF-A0A3D0R5Y2-F1
#
_cell.length_a   1.000
_cell.length_b   1.000
_cell.length_c   1.000
_cell.angle_alpha   90.00
_cell.angle_beta   90.00
_cell.angle_gamma   90.00
#
_symmetry.space_group_name_H-M   'P 1'
#
loop_
_entity.id
_entity.type
_entity.pdbx_description
1 polymer ?
#
loop_
_entity_poly.entity_id
_entity_poly.type
_entity_poly.pdbx_seq_one_letter_code
_entity_poly.pdbx_strand_id
1 'polypeptide(L)' 'MSQLFAIHPDNPQARLLRQAASIINEGGVIVYPTDSGYALGCHL' A
#
# COMPACT_ATOMS: atom_id res chain seq x y z
N MET A 1 -11.13 -0.95 -10.84
CA MET A 1 -11.16 -2.11 -9.92
C MET A 1 -9.98 -1.99 -8.98
N SER A 2 -10.20 -2.10 -7.67
CA SER A 2 -9.12 -2.03 -6.67
C SER A 2 -8.52 -3.41 -6.40
N GLN A 3 -7.22 -3.46 -6.10
CA GLN A 3 -6.57 -4.65 -5.56
C GLN A 3 -6.53 -4.53 -4.03
N LEU A 4 -6.80 -5.62 -3.33
CA LEU A 4 -6.72 -5.68 -1.86
C LEU A 4 -5.52 -6.53 -1.46
N PHE A 5 -4.60 -5.95 -0.68
CA PHE A 5 -3.51 -6.69 -0.06
C PHE A 5 -3.78 -6.87 1.43
N ALA A 6 -3.93 -8.13 1.86
CA ALA A 6 -3.91 -8.47 3.27
C ALA A 6 -2.45 -8.54 3.74
N ILE A 7 -2.02 -7.55 4.51
CA ILE A 7 -0.65 -7.42 5.02
C ILE A 7 -0.68 -7.61 6.54
N HIS A 8 0.23 -8.41 7.09
CA HIS A 8 0.34 -8.56 8.53
C HIS A 8 0.89 -7.25 9.15
N PRO A 9 0.24 -6.68 10.19
CA PRO A 9 0.64 -5.39 10.75
C PRO A 9 2.04 -5.41 11.37
N ASP A 10 2.39 -6.45 12.13
CA ASP A 10 3.68 -6.54 12.83
C ASP A 10 4.83 -7.17 12.03
N ASN A 11 4.51 -7.92 10.96
CA ASN A 11 5.51 -8.64 10.15
C ASN A 11 5.08 -8.61 8.66
N PRO A 12 5.10 -7.43 8.04
CA PRO A 12 4.53 -7.24 6.72
C PRO A 12 5.30 -8.03 5.65
N GLN A 13 4.57 -8.70 4.76
CA GLN A 13 5.18 -9.50 3.71
C GLN A 13 5.84 -8.60 2.67
N ALA A 14 7.18 -8.59 2.61
CA ALA A 14 7.96 -7.72 1.73
C ALA A 14 7.55 -7.80 0.24
N ARG A 15 7.11 -8.96 -0.23
CA ARG A 15 6.63 -9.12 -1.62
C ARG A 15 5.39 -8.25 -1.89
N LEU A 16 4.44 -8.20 -0.97
CA LEU A 16 3.21 -7.39 -1.12
C LEU A 16 3.51 -5.90 -1.03
N LEU A 17 4.41 -5.49 -0.12
CA LEU A 17 4.87 -4.10 -0.03
C LEU A 17 5.53 -3.62 -1.33
N ARG A 18 6.37 -4.47 -1.96
CA ARG A 18 6.98 -4.16 -3.26
C ARG A 18 5.94 -4.01 -4.36
N GLN A 19 4.89 -4.83 -4.38
CA GLN A 19 3.79 -4.71 -5.34
C GLN A 19 3.03 -3.39 -5.14
N ALA A 20 2.70 -3.04 -3.89
CA ALA A 20 2.06 -1.77 -3.56
C ALA A 20 2.91 -0.56 -3.98
N ALA A 21 4.23 -0.60 -3.72
CA ALA A 21 5.15 0.46 -4.12
C ALA A 21 5.26 0.59 -5.65
N SER A 22 5.24 -0.52 -6.41
CA SER A 22 5.21 -0.49 -7.88
C SER A 22 3.98 0.26 -8.38
N ILE A 23 2.80 -0.04 -7.81
CA ILE A 23 1.55 0.63 -8.17
C ILE A 23 1.66 2.14 -7.96
N ILE A 24 2.25 2.59 -6.85
CA ILE A 24 2.48 4.03 -6.61
C ILE A 24 3.39 4.60 -7.70
N ASN A 25 4.53 3.98 -7.98
CA ASN A 25 5.50 4.45 -8.99
C ASN A 25 4.94 4.47 -10.41
N GLU A 26 3.96 3.62 -10.71
CA GLU A 26 3.23 3.60 -12.00
C GLU A 26 2.10 4.64 -12.07
N GLY A 27 2.00 5.54 -11.08
CA GLY A 27 0.99 6.60 -11.03
C GLY A 27 -0.34 6.19 -10.37
N GLY A 28 -0.38 5.03 -9.72
CA GLY A 28 -1.52 4.55 -8.97
C GLY A 28 -1.72 5.26 -7.62
N VAL A 29 -2.96 5.19 -7.12
CA VAL A 29 -3.34 5.68 -5.79
C VAL A 29 -3.65 4.49 -4.90
N ILE A 30 -3.15 4.51 -3.66
CA ILE A 30 -3.38 3.46 -2.68
C ILE A 30 -4.01 4.01 -1.40
N VAL A 31 -4.65 3.12 -0.64
CA VAL A 31 -5.07 3.34 0.74
C VAL A 31 -4.22 2.42 1.63
N TYR A 32 -3.57 2.97 2.67
CA TYR A 32 -2.72 2.19 3.58
C TYR A 32 -2.94 2.59 5.05
N PRO A 33 -2.74 1.65 6.00
CA PRO A 33 -2.89 1.93 7.42
C PRO A 33 -1.70 2.75 7.95
N THR A 34 -1.98 3.61 8.92
CA THR A 34 -1.04 4.36 9.75
C THR A 34 -1.37 4.12 11.23
N ASP A 35 -0.60 4.71 12.13
CA ASP A 35 -0.89 4.71 13.57
C ASP A 35 -2.17 5.49 13.95
N SER A 36 -2.66 6.35 13.06
CA SER A 36 -3.77 7.27 13.31
C SER A 36 -5.02 6.97 12.47
N GLY A 37 -5.00 5.92 11.65
CA GLY A 37 -6.11 5.55 10.77
C GLY A 37 -5.63 5.10 9.38
N TYR A 38 -6.43 5.35 8.35
CA TYR A 38 -6.06 5.08 6.96
C TYR A 38 -5.73 6.37 6.22
N ALA A 39 -4.73 6.31 5.34
CA ALA A 39 -4.31 7.43 4.50
C ALA A 39 -4.35 7.04 3.01
N LEU A 40 -4.51 8.06 2.17
CA LEU A 40 -4.32 7.96 0.72
C LEU A 40 -2.88 8.33 0.37
N GLY A 41 -2.27 7.60 -0.58
CA GLY A 41 -0.92 7.88 -1.07
C GLY A 41 -0.81 7.70 -2.57
N CYS A 42 0.00 8.55 -3.21
CA CYS A 42 0.35 8.50 -4.63
C CYS A 42 1.78 9.04 -4.86
N HIS A 43 2.27 8.91 -6.08
CA HIS A 43 3.54 9.51 -6.51
C HIS A 43 3.41 11.05 -6.63
N LEU A 44 4.52 11.77 -6.46
CA LEU A 44 4.62 13.23 -6.61
C LEU A 44 5.12 13.61 -8.00
#